data_AF-A0A8C1PMX9-F1
#
_entry.id   AF-A0A8C1PMX9-F1
#
_cell.length_a   1.000
_cell.length_b   1.000
_cell.length_c   1.000
_cell.angle_alpha   90.00
_cell.angle_beta   90.00
_cell.angle_gamma   90.00
#
_symmetry.space_group_name_H-M   'P 1'
#
loop_
_entity.id
_entity.type
_entity.pdbx_description
1 polymer ?
#
loop_
_entity_poly.entity_id
_entity_poly.type
_entity_poly.pdbx_seq_one_letter_code
_entity_poly.pdbx_strand_id
1 'polypeptide(L)'
;MRSFNHNQILSHLCWNQTSMFLLYFILLYLFCLCSYCFISVFAVLINKVCLQVTVEAVIGGSVVLPCSSAEHHLKLQDINVHWRHNGSIIVYDVVEGKDSIAEQDQRYKNRAQTFTKVYEGGNFSLKITSLTHADAGQYICHITNSDELQIVQLVIKGM
;
A
#
# COMPACT_ATOMS: atom_id res chain seq x y z
N MET A 1 -56.89 7.86 59.62
CA MET A 1 -55.69 8.40 60.28
C MET A 1 -54.48 7.75 59.64
N ARG A 2 -53.53 8.57 59.17
CA ARG A 2 -52.36 8.17 58.38
C ARG A 2 -51.36 7.36 59.21
N SER A 3 -50.71 6.42 58.55
CA SER A 3 -49.26 6.25 58.65
C SER A 3 -48.76 5.63 57.35
N PHE A 4 -48.67 6.46 56.30
CA PHE A 4 -47.81 6.11 55.16
C PHE A 4 -46.37 6.27 55.65
N ASN A 5 -45.70 5.13 55.77
CA ASN A 5 -44.33 5.06 56.24
C ASN A 5 -43.41 5.74 55.21
N HIS A 6 -42.74 6.83 55.61
CA HIS A 6 -41.82 7.61 54.78
C HIS A 6 -40.68 6.76 54.18
N ASN A 7 -40.45 5.57 54.74
CA ASN A 7 -39.41 4.64 54.32
C ASN A 7 -39.76 3.76 53.10
N GLN A 8 -41.00 3.75 52.60
CA GLN A 8 -41.37 2.93 51.42
C GLN A 8 -41.35 3.66 50.08
N ILE A 9 -41.28 5.00 50.05
CA ILE A 9 -41.14 5.77 48.80
C ILE A 9 -39.65 5.98 48.44
N LEU A 10 -38.78 6.04 49.45
CA LEU A 10 -37.33 6.20 49.29
C LEU A 10 -36.61 4.97 48.71
N SER A 11 -37.20 3.77 48.79
CA SER A 11 -36.62 2.55 48.23
C SER A 11 -36.77 2.45 46.70
N HIS A 12 -37.84 3.01 46.12
CA HIS A 12 -38.07 2.95 44.67
C HIS A 12 -37.33 4.05 43.89
N LEU A 13 -37.01 5.18 44.54
CA LEU A 13 -36.21 6.26 43.93
C LEU A 13 -34.70 5.99 43.98
N CYS A 14 -34.22 5.13 44.90
CA CYS A 14 -32.80 4.79 45.01
C CYS A 14 -32.35 3.65 44.05
N TRP A 15 -33.30 2.83 43.56
CA TRP A 15 -33.05 1.78 42.56
C TRP A 15 -32.99 2.31 41.12
N ASN A 16 -33.36 3.58 40.91
CA ASN A 16 -33.42 4.19 39.59
C ASN A 16 -32.14 4.98 39.26
N GLN A 17 -31.48 5.56 40.26
CA GLN A 17 -30.30 6.39 40.05
C GLN A 17 -29.04 5.56 39.78
N THR A 18 -28.78 4.51 40.58
CA THR A 18 -27.62 3.61 40.40
C THR A 18 -27.74 2.77 39.13
N SER A 19 -28.94 2.28 38.81
CA SER A 19 -29.25 1.56 37.57
C SER A 19 -29.05 2.46 36.34
N MET A 20 -29.49 3.72 36.40
CA MET A 20 -29.30 4.70 35.33
C MET A 20 -27.82 5.08 35.14
N PHE A 21 -27.04 5.23 36.22
CA PHE A 21 -25.59 5.41 36.12
C PHE A 21 -24.91 4.20 35.48
N LEU A 22 -25.27 2.98 35.88
CA LEU A 22 -24.76 1.75 35.27
C LEU A 22 -25.09 1.65 33.78
N LEU A 23 -26.34 1.96 33.39
CA LEU A 23 -26.76 1.99 31.98
C LEU A 23 -26.00 3.06 31.19
N TYR A 24 -25.77 4.26 31.76
CA TYR A 24 -24.97 5.31 31.14
C TYR A 24 -23.52 4.88 30.93
N PHE A 25 -22.88 4.25 31.92
CA PHE A 25 -21.53 3.69 31.77
C PHE A 25 -21.47 2.57 30.74
N ILE A 26 -22.49 1.70 30.67
CA ILE A 26 -22.59 0.65 29.64
C ILE A 26 -22.73 1.27 28.25
N LEU A 27 -23.59 2.28 28.08
CA LEU A 27 -23.77 2.98 26.80
C LEU A 27 -22.50 3.72 26.37
N LEU A 28 -21.79 4.37 27.28
CA LEU A 28 -20.49 4.99 27.03
C LEU A 28 -19.43 3.97 26.63
N TYR A 29 -19.37 2.85 27.34
CA TYR A 29 -18.44 1.76 27.03
C TYR A 29 -18.72 1.16 25.65
N LEU A 30 -19.99 0.92 25.30
CA LEU A 30 -20.40 0.45 23.98
C LEU A 30 -20.08 1.49 22.89
N PHE A 31 -20.30 2.78 23.14
CA PHE A 31 -19.93 3.85 22.21
C PHE A 31 -18.41 3.91 21.98
N CYS A 32 -17.61 3.82 23.06
CA CYS A 32 -16.16 3.76 22.99
C CYS A 32 -15.68 2.52 22.22
N LEU A 33 -16.19 1.33 22.55
CA LEU A 33 -15.88 0.10 21.81
C LEU A 33 -16.22 0.23 20.32
N CYS A 34 -17.39 0.79 20.00
CA CYS A 34 -17.82 0.99 18.62
C CYS A 34 -16.90 1.99 17.89
N SER A 35 -16.54 3.10 18.53
CA SER A 35 -15.59 4.07 17.98
C SER A 35 -14.21 3.48 17.77
N TYR A 36 -13.73 2.61 18.67
CA TYR A 36 -12.43 1.96 18.57
C TYR A 36 -12.41 0.95 17.41
N CYS A 37 -13.47 0.16 17.26
CA CYS A 37 -13.66 -0.72 16.10
C CYS A 37 -13.75 0.07 14.80
N PHE A 38 -14.44 1.21 14.79
CA PHE A 38 -14.53 2.06 13.61
C PHE A 38 -13.16 2.65 13.25
N ILE A 39 -12.42 3.19 14.22
CA ILE A 39 -11.06 3.70 14.02
C ILE A 39 -10.12 2.59 13.53
N SER A 40 -10.20 1.37 14.06
CA SER A 40 -9.34 0.26 13.62
C SER A 40 -9.68 -0.23 12.21
N VAL A 41 -10.96 -0.31 11.84
CA VAL A 41 -11.38 -0.63 10.46
C VAL A 41 -10.92 0.45 9.49
N PHE A 42 -11.11 1.73 9.83
CA PHE A 42 -10.61 2.83 9.01
C PHE A 42 -9.09 2.79 8.90
N ALA A 43 -8.36 2.57 10.00
CA ALA A 43 -6.90 2.41 10.02
C ALA A 43 -6.41 1.27 9.10
N VAL A 44 -7.14 0.14 9.04
CA VAL A 44 -6.84 -0.95 8.10
C VAL A 44 -7.07 -0.55 6.65
N LEU A 45 -8.14 0.21 6.36
CA LEU A 45 -8.47 0.68 5.02
C LEU A 45 -7.47 1.71 4.46
N ILE A 46 -6.78 2.47 5.31
CA ILE A 46 -5.76 3.46 4.87
C ILE A 46 -4.44 2.82 4.44
N ASN A 47 -4.18 1.54 4.72
CA ASN A 47 -2.86 0.94 4.51
C ASN A 47 -2.47 0.67 3.04
N LYS A 48 -3.40 0.73 2.07
CA LYS A 48 -3.04 0.70 0.64
C LYS A 48 -2.81 2.12 0.11
N VAL A 49 -1.79 2.81 0.64
CA VAL A 49 -1.24 4.02 -0.01
C VAL A 49 -0.41 3.56 -1.19
N CYS A 50 -0.85 3.85 -2.42
CA CYS A 50 -0.03 3.66 -3.60
C CYS A 50 0.99 4.79 -3.67
N LEU A 51 2.26 4.47 -3.43
CA LEU A 51 3.34 5.45 -3.52
C LEU A 51 3.55 5.80 -5.00
N GLN A 52 3.17 7.02 -5.39
CA GLN A 52 3.46 7.57 -6.71
C GLN A 52 4.70 8.46 -6.64
N VAL A 53 5.79 8.04 -7.27
CA VAL A 53 7.05 8.81 -7.37
C VAL A 53 7.18 9.42 -8.74
N THR A 54 7.67 10.66 -8.84
CA THR A 54 8.00 11.29 -10.13
C THR A 54 9.51 11.30 -10.32
N VAL A 55 9.97 10.82 -11.47
CA VAL A 55 11.38 10.82 -11.84
C VAL A 55 11.55 11.63 -13.12
N GLU A 56 12.49 12.57 -13.09
CA GLU A 56 12.82 13.39 -14.25
C GLU A 56 14.08 12.86 -14.93
N ALA A 57 14.06 12.83 -16.26
CA ALA A 57 15.20 12.45 -17.08
C ALA A 57 15.26 13.29 -18.36
N VAL A 58 16.39 13.22 -19.05
CA VAL A 58 16.64 13.94 -20.30
C VAL A 58 16.68 12.97 -21.48
N ILE A 59 16.34 13.48 -22.66
CA ILE A 59 16.41 12.73 -23.92
C ILE A 59 17.85 12.21 -24.15
N GLY A 60 17.97 10.99 -24.65
CA GLY A 60 19.24 10.30 -24.90
C GLY A 60 19.93 9.78 -23.63
N GLY A 61 19.50 10.23 -22.45
CA GLY A 61 20.04 9.82 -21.15
C GLY A 61 19.61 8.42 -20.73
N SER A 62 19.86 8.13 -19.45
CA SER A 62 19.40 6.92 -18.76
C SER A 62 18.75 7.29 -17.44
N VAL A 63 17.81 6.47 -17.00
CA VAL A 63 17.09 6.66 -15.73
C VAL A 63 17.02 5.34 -14.97
N VAL A 64 16.94 5.41 -13.65
CA VAL A 64 16.60 4.29 -12.78
C VAL A 64 15.26 4.58 -12.14
N LEU A 65 14.26 3.77 -12.44
CA LEU A 65 12.94 3.83 -11.85
C LEU A 65 12.96 3.01 -10.55
N PRO A 66 12.65 3.62 -9.40
CA PRO A 66 12.73 2.94 -8.12
C PRO A 66 11.62 1.89 -8.01
N CYS A 67 11.98 0.72 -7.49
CA CYS A 67 11.02 -0.26 -6.96
C CYS A 67 11.72 -1.10 -5.90
N SER A 68 11.13 -1.20 -4.71
CA SER A 68 11.72 -1.97 -3.62
C SER A 68 10.67 -2.49 -2.64
N SER A 69 10.80 -3.74 -2.20
CA SER A 69 9.99 -4.27 -1.10
C SER A 69 10.65 -3.98 0.25
N ALA A 70 9.83 -3.82 1.29
CA ALA A 70 10.28 -3.78 2.68
C ALA A 70 10.69 -5.17 3.21
N GLU A 71 10.34 -6.24 2.50
CA GLU A 71 10.76 -7.58 2.85
C GLU A 71 12.24 -7.79 2.53
N HIS A 72 12.97 -8.32 3.51
CA HIS A 72 14.38 -8.65 3.39
C HIS A 72 14.57 -10.17 3.42
N HIS A 73 15.68 -10.65 2.84
CA HIS A 73 16.01 -12.07 2.76
C HIS A 73 15.04 -12.88 1.89
N LEU A 74 14.63 -12.29 0.77
CA LEU A 74 13.79 -12.96 -0.24
C LEU A 74 14.58 -14.11 -0.88
N LYS A 75 13.96 -15.27 -1.01
CA LYS A 75 14.51 -16.37 -1.79
C LYS A 75 14.28 -16.08 -3.26
N LEU A 76 15.29 -16.21 -4.10
CA LEU A 76 15.20 -15.91 -5.54
C LEU A 76 13.99 -16.57 -6.22
N GLN A 77 13.73 -17.85 -5.94
CA GLN A 77 12.59 -18.60 -6.48
C GLN A 77 11.21 -17.98 -6.18
N ASP A 78 11.10 -17.18 -5.12
CA ASP A 78 9.85 -16.59 -4.67
C ASP A 78 9.66 -15.17 -5.25
N ILE A 79 10.66 -14.66 -5.99
CA ILE A 79 10.69 -13.31 -6.55
C ILE A 79 10.07 -13.32 -7.95
N ASN A 80 8.87 -12.76 -8.05
CA ASN A 80 8.30 -12.36 -9.34
C ASN A 80 7.98 -10.86 -9.33
N VAL A 81 8.50 -10.16 -10.34
CA VAL A 81 8.33 -8.71 -10.49
C VAL A 81 7.99 -8.39 -11.94
N HIS A 82 6.94 -7.61 -12.13
CA HIS A 82 6.46 -7.22 -13.44
C HIS A 82 6.48 -5.72 -13.61
N TRP A 83 7.20 -5.23 -14.63
CA TRP A 83 7.19 -3.83 -15.02
C TRP A 83 6.28 -3.60 -16.20
N ARG A 84 5.31 -2.67 -16.04
CA ARG A 84 4.37 -2.27 -17.10
C ARG A 84 4.49 -0.78 -17.39
N HIS A 85 4.46 -0.39 -18.66
CA HIS A 85 4.38 1.01 -19.08
C HIS A 85 2.97 1.31 -19.60
N ASN A 86 2.38 2.40 -19.11
CA ASN A 86 1.01 2.82 -19.39
C ASN A 86 -0.03 1.70 -19.21
N GLY A 87 0.17 0.87 -18.18
CA GLY A 87 -0.77 -0.18 -17.75
C GLY A 87 -0.58 -1.54 -18.42
N SER A 88 -0.16 -1.61 -19.69
CA SER A 88 -0.18 -2.88 -20.45
C SER A 88 1.13 -3.26 -21.14
N ILE A 89 1.99 -2.29 -21.48
CA ILE A 89 3.21 -2.57 -22.25
C ILE A 89 4.22 -3.29 -21.34
N ILE A 90 4.65 -4.49 -21.73
CA ILE A 90 5.61 -5.30 -20.97
C ILE A 90 7.01 -4.69 -21.13
N VAL A 91 7.51 -4.08 -20.06
CA VAL A 91 8.82 -3.42 -20.05
C VAL A 91 9.92 -4.39 -19.66
N TYR A 92 9.71 -5.15 -18.59
CA TYR A 92 10.67 -6.11 -18.06
C TYR A 92 9.98 -7.00 -17.03
N ASP A 93 10.18 -8.32 -17.13
CA ASP A 93 9.66 -9.27 -16.15
C ASP A 93 10.80 -10.06 -15.53
N VAL A 94 10.68 -10.29 -14.23
CA VAL A 94 11.53 -11.17 -13.43
C VAL A 94 10.61 -12.27 -12.90
N VAL A 95 10.95 -13.53 -13.18
CA VAL A 95 10.21 -14.70 -12.72
C VAL A 95 11.19 -15.64 -12.04
N GLU A 96 10.87 -16.06 -10.82
CA GLU A 96 11.75 -16.88 -9.97
C GLU A 96 13.17 -16.30 -9.86
N GLY A 97 13.26 -14.97 -9.76
CA GLY A 97 14.52 -14.23 -9.61
C GLY A 97 15.37 -14.19 -10.88
N LYS A 98 14.83 -14.61 -12.03
CA LYS A 98 15.51 -14.61 -13.34
C LYS A 98 14.78 -13.72 -14.33
N ASP A 99 15.53 -13.19 -15.28
CA ASP A 99 14.98 -12.32 -16.32
C ASP A 99 14.10 -13.14 -17.28
N SER A 100 12.85 -12.72 -17.44
CA SER A 100 11.84 -13.34 -18.31
C SER A 100 11.42 -12.36 -19.41
N ILE A 101 12.30 -12.14 -20.38
CA ILE A 101 12.15 -11.07 -21.38
C ILE A 101 11.62 -11.56 -22.75
N ALA A 102 11.06 -12.77 -22.81
CA ALA A 102 10.55 -13.34 -24.06
C ALA A 102 9.38 -12.52 -24.64
N GLU A 103 8.50 -12.02 -23.77
CA GLU A 103 7.32 -11.20 -24.13
C GLU A 103 7.59 -9.69 -24.02
N GLN A 104 8.86 -9.30 -23.81
CA GLN A 104 9.25 -7.90 -23.69
C GLN A 104 8.92 -7.12 -24.97
N ASP A 105 8.29 -5.95 -24.81
CA ASP A 105 8.01 -5.05 -25.92
C ASP A 105 9.31 -4.65 -26.63
N GLN A 106 9.26 -4.65 -27.97
CA GLN A 106 10.42 -4.38 -28.83
C GLN A 106 11.10 -3.05 -28.51
N ARG A 107 10.36 -2.04 -28.03
CA ARG A 107 10.89 -0.72 -27.69
C ARG A 107 11.89 -0.72 -26.52
N TYR A 108 11.82 -1.74 -25.66
CA TYR A 108 12.61 -1.85 -24.43
C TYR A 108 13.76 -2.85 -24.54
N LYS A 109 13.77 -3.68 -25.60
CA LYS A 109 14.86 -4.63 -25.84
C LYS A 109 16.21 -3.92 -25.89
N ASN A 110 17.20 -4.50 -25.20
CA ASN A 110 18.56 -3.98 -25.05
C ASN A 110 18.67 -2.60 -24.37
N ARG A 111 17.55 -2.04 -23.87
CA ARG A 111 17.50 -0.73 -23.21
C ARG A 111 17.08 -0.83 -21.75
N ALA A 112 16.24 -1.80 -21.42
CA ALA A 112 15.74 -2.06 -20.08
C ALA A 112 16.54 -3.19 -19.41
N GLN A 113 16.96 -2.96 -18.16
CA GLN A 113 17.66 -3.94 -17.34
C GLN A 113 17.38 -3.71 -15.86
N THR A 114 17.42 -4.78 -15.08
CA THR A 114 17.30 -4.77 -13.61
C THR A 114 18.65 -5.16 -12.97
N PHE A 115 18.67 -5.26 -11.64
CA PHE A 115 19.91 -5.50 -10.87
C PHE A 115 19.82 -6.82 -10.08
N THR A 116 20.00 -7.96 -10.76
CA THR A 116 19.82 -9.31 -10.19
C THR A 116 20.57 -9.55 -8.87
N LYS A 117 21.75 -8.94 -8.71
CA LYS A 117 22.60 -9.11 -7.50
C LYS A 117 21.99 -8.54 -6.22
N VAL A 118 20.97 -7.69 -6.32
CA VAL A 118 20.36 -7.01 -5.16
C VAL A 118 18.89 -7.39 -4.93
N TYR A 119 18.40 -8.42 -5.62
CA TYR A 119 17.03 -8.92 -5.47
C TYR A 119 16.75 -9.47 -4.07
N GLU A 120 17.69 -10.21 -3.47
CA GLU A 120 17.55 -10.75 -2.10
C GLU A 120 17.44 -9.64 -1.05
N GLY A 121 17.97 -8.44 -1.37
CA GLY A 121 17.84 -7.23 -0.56
C GLY A 121 16.55 -6.44 -0.83
N GLY A 122 15.67 -6.94 -1.71
CA GLY A 122 14.38 -6.34 -2.02
C GLY A 122 14.43 -5.21 -3.04
N ASN A 123 15.54 -4.99 -3.76
CA ASN A 123 15.63 -3.93 -4.77
C ASN A 123 15.36 -4.47 -6.19
N PHE A 124 14.27 -3.99 -6.79
CA PHE A 124 13.78 -4.39 -8.11
C PHE A 124 13.72 -3.22 -9.09
N SER A 125 14.54 -2.19 -8.83
CA SER A 125 14.59 -0.98 -9.64
C SER A 125 14.95 -1.30 -11.09
N LEU A 126 14.35 -0.56 -12.02
CA LEU A 126 14.52 -0.77 -13.45
C LEU A 126 15.34 0.37 -14.05
N LYS A 127 16.42 0.04 -14.74
CA LYS A 127 17.19 0.99 -15.53
C LYS A 127 16.72 0.98 -16.98
N ILE A 128 16.45 2.16 -17.54
CA ILE A 128 16.15 2.35 -18.97
C ILE A 128 17.19 3.29 -19.56
N THR A 129 17.77 2.93 -20.71
CA THR A 129 18.80 3.70 -21.42
C THR A 129 18.27 4.28 -22.75
N SER A 130 19.03 5.20 -23.34
CA SER A 130 18.75 5.82 -24.65
C SER A 130 17.33 6.41 -24.72
N LEU A 131 16.96 7.18 -23.71
CA LEU A 131 15.59 7.68 -23.52
C LEU A 131 15.08 8.55 -24.67
N THR A 132 13.79 8.44 -24.96
CA THR A 132 13.07 9.21 -25.96
C THR A 132 11.81 9.83 -25.34
N HIS A 133 11.17 10.79 -26.02
CA HIS A 133 9.89 11.33 -25.57
C HIS A 133 8.80 10.27 -25.39
N ALA A 134 8.84 9.20 -26.18
CA ALA A 134 7.87 8.12 -26.10
C ALA A 134 7.96 7.35 -24.77
N ASP A 135 9.11 7.40 -24.09
CA ASP A 135 9.34 6.72 -22.82
C ASP A 135 8.74 7.49 -21.64
N ALA A 136 8.32 8.74 -21.82
CA ALA A 136 7.54 9.42 -20.78
C ALA A 136 6.24 8.67 -20.48
N GLY A 137 5.76 8.77 -19.24
CA GLY A 137 4.49 8.16 -18.84
C GLY A 137 4.59 7.39 -17.53
N GLN A 138 3.57 6.59 -17.29
CA GLN A 138 3.42 5.85 -16.04
C GLN A 138 4.07 4.48 -16.16
N TYR A 139 4.94 4.17 -15.23
CA TYR A 139 5.51 2.84 -15.04
C TYR A 139 4.95 2.23 -13.76
N ILE A 140 4.59 0.96 -13.82
CA ILE A 140 4.03 0.21 -12.71
C ILE A 140 4.98 -0.95 -12.43
N CYS A 141 5.48 -1.02 -11.20
CA CYS A 141 6.17 -2.18 -10.67
C CYS A 141 5.18 -2.98 -9.82
N HIS A 142 4.99 -4.26 -10.16
CA HIS A 142 4.18 -5.19 -9.40
C HIS A 142 5.06 -6.30 -8.84
N ILE A 143 5.21 -6.34 -7.52
CA ILE A 143 5.93 -7.40 -6.79
C ILE A 143 4.87 -8.40 -6.31
N THR A 144 4.78 -9.56 -6.96
CA THR A 144 3.63 -10.44 -6.73
C THR A 144 3.66 -11.16 -5.38
N ASN A 145 4.85 -11.35 -4.80
CA ASN A 145 5.01 -12.08 -3.55
C ASN A 145 4.29 -11.38 -2.39
N SER A 146 4.43 -10.05 -2.34
CA SER A 146 3.86 -9.18 -1.31
C SER A 146 2.63 -8.38 -1.76
N ASP A 147 2.11 -8.62 -2.98
CA ASP A 147 1.01 -7.84 -3.60
C ASP A 147 1.27 -6.32 -3.55
N GLU A 148 2.53 -5.92 -3.74
CA GLU A 148 2.93 -4.51 -3.74
C GLU A 148 2.89 -3.92 -5.15
N LEU A 149 2.16 -2.81 -5.28
CA LEU A 149 2.07 -2.01 -6.51
C LEU A 149 2.69 -0.64 -6.29
N GLN A 150 3.77 -0.35 -7.02
CA GLN A 150 4.48 0.92 -6.96
C GLN A 150 4.41 1.62 -8.31
N ILE A 151 4.01 2.89 -8.31
CA ILE A 151 3.80 3.68 -9.53
C ILE A 151 4.89 4.73 -9.65
N VAL A 152 5.55 4.78 -10.80
CA VAL A 152 6.56 5.77 -11.13
C VAL A 152 6.15 6.57 -12.36
N GLN A 153 5.99 7.88 -12.22
CA GLN A 153 5.78 8.79 -13.32
C GLN A 153 7.13 9.24 -13.89
N LEU A 154 7.47 8.83 -15.11
CA LEU A 154 8.66 9.30 -15.81
C LEU A 154 8.32 10.54 -16.63
N VAL A 155 9.06 11.63 -16.37
CA VAL A 155 8.98 12.88 -17.12
C VAL A 155 10.27 13.08 -17.90
N ILE A 156 10.15 13.26 -19.21
CA ILE A 156 11.28 13.53 -20.10
C ILE A 156 11.33 15.03 -20.37
N LYS A 157 12.37 15.70 -19.86
CA LYS A 157 12.63 17.10 -20.17
C LYS A 157 13.28 17.19 -21.56
N GLY A 158 12.72 18.04 -22.41
CA GLY A 158 13.39 18.51 -23.62
C GLY A 158 14.52 19.47 -23.23
N MET A 159 15.64 19.41 -23.97
CA MET A 159 16.68 20.43 -23.89
C MET A 159 16.14 21.79 -24.34
#